data_AF-A0A536QSE9-F1
#
_entry.id   AF-A0A536QSE9-F1
#
_cell.length_a   1.000
_cell.length_b   1.000
_cell.length_c   1.000
_cell.angle_alpha   90.00
_cell.angle_beta   90.00
_cell.angle_gamma   90.00
#
_symmetry.space_group_name_H-M   'P 1'
#
loop_
_entity.id
_entity.type
_entity.pdbx_description
1 polymer ?
#
loop_
_entity_poly.entity_id
_entity_poly.type
_entity_poly.pdbx_seq_one_letter_code
_entity_poly.pdbx_strand_id
1 'polypeptide(L)'
;MLRAARFVPILALAVGLTLGVWILFGPTYSYCSSSLDSSGTPGPTVCGTSNLVTVQAGSLFPAPLLFIAAWALAPVFAIIGTRSGSRGQALGLAAAAFGIDATSMISFGGGFLFALLVGPLLLLTLVLIAISRWPDDASRSSHPGTMF
;
A
#
# COMPACT_ATOMS: atom_id res chain seq x y z
N MET A 1 -12.56 -14.83 15.50
CA MET A 1 -12.10 -13.85 14.49
C MET A 1 -12.94 -13.96 13.22
N LEU A 2 -13.42 -12.84 12.66
CA LEU A 2 -14.26 -12.86 11.46
C LEU A 2 -13.46 -13.33 10.22
N ARG A 3 -14.07 -14.12 9.33
CA ARG A 3 -13.43 -14.54 8.07
C ARG A 3 -12.97 -13.34 7.24
N ALA A 4 -13.78 -12.27 7.21
CA ALA A 4 -13.45 -11.03 6.51
C ALA A 4 -12.11 -10.42 6.96
N ALA A 5 -11.81 -10.42 8.27
CA ALA A 5 -10.56 -9.88 8.79
C ALA A 5 -9.30 -10.59 8.25
N ARG A 6 -9.44 -11.83 7.74
CA ARG A 6 -8.34 -12.59 7.12
C ARG A 6 -8.22 -12.39 5.61
N PHE A 7 -9.33 -12.05 4.93
CA PHE A 7 -9.36 -11.90 3.46
C PHE A 7 -9.08 -10.47 3.01
N VAL A 8 -9.60 -9.47 3.72
CA VAL A 8 -9.38 -8.05 3.37
C VAL A 8 -7.89 -7.67 3.24
N PRO A 9 -6.97 -8.07 4.14
CA PRO A 9 -5.56 -7.72 3.96
C PRO A 9 -4.88 -8.47 2.81
N ILE A 10 -5.41 -9.62 2.38
CA ILE A 10 -4.93 -10.32 1.17
C ILE A 10 -5.36 -9.55 -0.08
N LEU A 11 -6.59 -9.05 -0.09
CA LEU A 11 -7.07 -8.18 -1.17
C LEU A 11 -6.24 -6.89 -1.23
N ALA A 12 -5.96 -6.27 -0.08
CA ALA A 12 -5.10 -5.11 0.01
C ALA A 12 -3.69 -5.38 -0.56
N LEU A 13 -3.11 -6.56 -0.27
CA LEU A 13 -1.84 -6.97 -0.85
C LEU A 13 -1.92 -7.12 -2.37
N ALA A 14 -2.95 -7.79 -2.88
CA ALA A 14 -3.12 -7.98 -4.33
C ALA A 14 -3.24 -6.62 -5.04
N VAL A 15 -4.07 -5.72 -4.52
CA VAL A 15 -4.22 -4.35 -5.03
C VAL A 15 -2.88 -3.60 -4.96
N GLY A 16 -2.20 -3.61 -3.82
CA GLY A 16 -0.92 -2.94 -3.64
C GLY A 16 0.17 -3.42 -4.60
N LEU A 17 0.28 -4.73 -4.83
CA LEU A 17 1.24 -5.30 -5.78
C LEU A 17 0.89 -4.94 -7.23
N THR A 18 -0.38 -5.08 -7.64
CA THR A 18 -0.81 -4.70 -8.99
C THR A 18 -0.56 -3.22 -9.27
N LEU A 19 -0.88 -2.36 -8.30
CA LEU A 19 -0.67 -0.92 -8.39
C LEU A 19 0.83 -0.57 -8.41
N GLY A 20 1.64 -1.20 -7.57
CA GLY A 20 3.09 -0.98 -7.54
C GLY A 20 3.77 -1.37 -8.86
N VAL A 21 3.41 -2.52 -9.42
CA VAL A 21 3.90 -2.97 -10.74
C VAL A 21 3.46 -2.00 -11.83
N TRP A 22 2.19 -1.57 -11.82
CA TRP A 22 1.68 -0.63 -12.81
C TRP A 22 2.34 0.75 -12.71
N ILE A 23 2.59 1.28 -11.51
CA ILE A 23 3.28 2.56 -11.34
C ILE A 23 4.72 2.49 -11.84
N LEU A 24 5.43 1.39 -11.53
CA LEU A 24 6.83 1.20 -11.90
C LEU A 24 7.01 0.99 -13.41
N PHE A 25 6.20 0.12 -14.01
CA PHE A 25 6.44 -0.41 -15.35
C PHE A 25 5.35 -0.02 -16.37
N GLY A 26 4.21 0.49 -15.91
CA GLY A 26 3.15 0.97 -16.78
C GLY A 26 3.50 2.31 -17.45
N PRO A 27 2.74 2.70 -18.48
CA PRO A 27 2.95 3.94 -19.24
C PRO A 27 2.43 5.17 -18.45
N THR A 28 3.03 5.43 -17.29
CA THR A 28 2.62 6.50 -16.37
C THR A 28 3.19 7.88 -16.73
N TYR A 29 4.13 7.93 -17.67
CA TYR A 29 4.73 9.16 -18.19
C TYR A 29 4.44 9.33 -19.67
N SER A 30 4.13 10.55 -20.08
CA SER A 30 4.01 10.94 -21.48
C SER A 30 5.05 12.02 -21.78
N TYR A 31 5.73 11.92 -22.91
CA TYR A 31 6.66 12.93 -23.39
C TYR A 31 6.37 13.22 -24.85
N CYS A 32 6.56 14.48 -25.24
CA CYS A 32 6.50 14.89 -26.63
C CYS A 32 7.79 15.62 -26.96
N SER A 33 8.44 15.23 -28.05
CA SER A 33 9.64 15.86 -28.55
C SER A 33 9.38 16.40 -29.96
N SER A 34 9.77 17.64 -30.19
CA SER A 34 9.80 18.26 -31.52
C SER A 34 11.26 18.52 -31.87
N SER A 35 11.71 18.03 -33.03
CA SER A 35 13.02 18.37 -33.57
C SER A 35 12.89 19.48 -34.61
N LEU A 36 13.91 20.33 -34.70
CA LEU A 36 14.02 21.28 -35.81
C LEU A 36 14.57 20.54 -37.03
N ASP A 37 14.00 20.81 -38.20
CA ASP A 37 14.59 20.35 -39.46
C ASP A 37 15.85 21.17 -39.82
N SER A 38 16.54 20.77 -40.90
CA SER A 38 17.75 21.45 -41.37
C SER A 38 17.54 22.91 -41.80
N SER A 39 16.29 23.33 -42.01
CA SER A 39 15.89 24.71 -42.33
C SER A 39 15.47 25.52 -41.09
N GLY A 40 15.49 24.92 -39.90
CA GLY A 40 15.05 25.57 -38.66
C GLY A 40 13.52 25.64 -38.50
N THR A 41 12.77 24.91 -39.32
CA THR A 41 11.32 24.75 -39.15
C THR A 41 11.03 23.66 -38.11
N PRO A 42 10.03 23.82 -37.23
CA PRO A 42 9.60 22.73 -36.35
C PRO A 42 9.15 21.53 -37.17
N GLY A 43 9.87 20.42 -37.03
CA GLY A 43 9.50 19.13 -37.59
C GLY A 43 8.31 18.51 -36.83
N PRO A 44 7.83 17.33 -37.27
CA PRO A 44 6.69 16.67 -36.63
C PRO A 44 6.97 16.38 -35.16
N THR A 45 6.05 16.78 -34.29
CA THR A 45 6.08 16.42 -32.87
C THR A 45 5.79 14.93 -32.71
N VAL A 46 6.72 14.19 -32.13
CA VAL A 46 6.56 12.78 -31.80
C VAL A 46 6.27 12.67 -30.31
N CYS A 47 5.10 12.12 -29.99
CA CYS A 47 4.72 11.83 -28.61
C CYS A 47 4.87 10.33 -28.33
N GLY A 48 5.38 10.01 -27.14
CA GLY A 48 5.55 8.65 -26.65
C GLY A 48 5.19 8.55 -25.18
N THR A 49 5.09 7.31 -24.71
CA THR A 49 4.91 7.00 -23.29
C THR A 49 6.16 6.34 -22.74
N SER A 50 6.43 6.56 -21.46
CA SER A 50 7.53 5.97 -20.71
C SER A 50 7.04 5.48 -19.35
N ASN A 51 7.85 4.72 -18.65
CA ASN A 51 7.56 4.24 -17.31
C ASN A 51 8.46 4.94 -16.27
N LEU A 52 8.11 4.79 -14.99
CA LEU A 52 8.84 5.46 -13.90
C LEU A 52 10.30 5.03 -13.84
N VAL A 53 10.56 3.73 -14.05
CA VAL A 53 11.92 3.17 -14.00
C VAL A 53 12.81 3.80 -15.07
N THR A 54 12.32 3.93 -16.30
CA THR A 54 13.10 4.52 -17.41
C THR A 54 13.33 6.01 -17.21
N VAL A 55 12.34 6.74 -16.72
CA VAL A 55 12.45 8.19 -16.50
C VAL A 55 13.40 8.52 -15.34
N GLN A 56 13.46 7.68 -14.30
CA GLN A 56 14.24 7.96 -13.09
C GLN A 56 15.57 7.20 -13.00
N ALA A 57 15.90 6.37 -14.00
CA ALA A 57 17.10 5.53 -14.04
C ALA A 57 18.41 6.31 -13.77
N GLY A 58 18.51 7.56 -14.25
CA GLY A 58 19.73 8.37 -14.15
C GLY A 58 19.84 9.31 -12.94
N SER A 59 18.84 9.37 -12.05
CA SER A 59 18.80 10.40 -11.00
C SER A 59 18.35 9.90 -9.63
N LEU A 60 17.27 9.11 -9.56
CA LEU A 60 16.59 8.80 -8.30
C LEU A 60 16.43 7.29 -8.08
N PHE A 61 16.66 6.46 -9.10
CA PHE A 61 16.62 5.02 -8.94
C PHE A 61 17.77 4.55 -8.02
N PRO A 62 17.52 3.67 -7.02
CA PRO A 62 16.32 2.85 -6.81
C PRO A 62 15.33 3.38 -5.75
N ALA A 63 15.46 4.62 -5.25
CA ALA A 63 14.62 5.11 -4.15
C ALA A 63 13.10 4.97 -4.37
N PRO A 64 12.52 5.32 -5.54
CA PRO A 64 11.11 5.10 -5.85
C PRO A 64 10.68 3.63 -5.73
N LEU A 65 11.55 2.71 -6.14
CA LEU A 65 11.30 1.26 -6.04
C LEU A 65 11.19 0.84 -4.57
N LEU A 66 12.04 1.38 -3.70
CA LEU A 66 11.99 1.07 -2.26
C LEU A 66 10.69 1.58 -1.61
N PHE A 67 10.26 2.80 -1.93
CA PHE A 67 9.00 3.34 -1.40
C PHE A 67 7.78 2.56 -1.91
N ILE A 68 7.72 2.27 -3.22
CA ILE A 68 6.63 1.49 -3.81
C ILE A 68 6.60 0.08 -3.23
N ALA A 69 7.76 -0.56 -3.04
CA ALA A 69 7.85 -1.86 -2.40
C ALA A 69 7.38 -1.81 -0.94
N ALA A 70 7.78 -0.78 -0.17
CA ALA A 70 7.35 -0.62 1.21
C ALA A 70 5.83 -0.49 1.33
N TRP A 71 5.18 0.32 0.48
CA TRP A 71 3.73 0.48 0.47
C TRP A 71 3.02 -0.79 -0.04
N ALA A 72 3.49 -1.39 -1.13
CA ALA A 72 2.91 -2.60 -1.69
C ALA A 72 2.99 -3.81 -0.75
N LEU A 73 4.04 -3.89 0.07
CA LEU A 73 4.25 -4.98 1.03
C LEU A 73 3.71 -4.67 2.43
N ALA A 74 3.27 -3.43 2.72
CA ALA A 74 2.66 -3.08 4.00
C ALA A 74 1.53 -4.04 4.43
N PRO A 75 0.63 -4.51 3.54
CA PRO A 75 -0.42 -5.45 3.90
C PRO A 75 0.07 -6.79 4.45
N VAL A 76 1.33 -7.18 4.20
CA VAL A 76 1.93 -8.41 4.74
C VAL A 76 1.91 -8.40 6.27
N PHE A 77 2.16 -7.25 6.91
CA PHE A 77 2.07 -7.14 8.37
C PHE A 77 0.66 -7.46 8.87
N ALA A 78 -0.39 -6.93 8.22
CA ALA A 78 -1.77 -7.24 8.57
C ALA A 78 -2.13 -8.72 8.34
N ILE A 79 -1.60 -9.35 7.28
CA ILE A 79 -1.77 -10.80 7.05
C ILE A 79 -1.14 -11.61 8.18
N ILE A 80 0.09 -11.29 8.58
CA ILE A 80 0.77 -11.96 9.70
C ILE A 80 -0.01 -11.74 10.99
N GLY A 81 -0.42 -10.50 11.27
CA GLY A 81 -1.20 -10.15 12.45
C GLY A 81 -2.51 -10.93 12.56
N THR A 82 -3.25 -11.09 11.47
CA THR A 82 -4.53 -11.81 11.46
C THR A 82 -4.39 -13.33 11.64
N ARG A 83 -3.15 -13.83 11.58
CA ARG A 83 -2.81 -15.26 11.76
C ARG A 83 -2.01 -15.54 13.04
N SER A 84 -1.68 -14.52 13.81
CA SER A 84 -0.83 -14.65 15.02
C SER A 84 -1.53 -15.34 16.20
N GLY A 85 -2.86 -15.37 16.20
CA GLY A 85 -3.66 -15.87 17.33
C GLY A 85 -3.88 -14.84 18.45
N SER A 86 -3.07 -13.79 18.54
CA SER A 86 -3.16 -12.74 19.58
C SER A 86 -3.86 -11.48 19.07
N ARG A 87 -4.87 -10.98 19.80
CA ARG A 87 -5.57 -9.72 19.47
C ARG A 87 -4.62 -8.53 19.45
N GLY A 88 -3.77 -8.42 20.47
CA GLY A 88 -2.83 -7.31 20.61
C GLY A 88 -1.82 -7.27 19.46
N GLN A 89 -1.28 -8.43 19.08
CA GLN A 89 -0.36 -8.53 17.95
C GLN A 89 -1.06 -8.28 16.61
N ALA A 90 -2.30 -8.75 16.45
CA ALA A 90 -3.12 -8.47 15.26
C ALA A 90 -3.37 -6.96 15.10
N LEU A 91 -3.76 -6.28 16.18
CA LEU A 91 -3.96 -4.82 16.18
C LEU A 91 -2.66 -4.08 15.90
N GLY A 92 -1.57 -4.43 16.58
CA GLY A 92 -0.28 -3.77 16.41
C GLY A 92 0.24 -3.88 14.97
N LEU A 93 0.18 -5.07 14.38
CA LEU A 93 0.65 -5.29 13.00
C LEU A 93 -0.28 -4.69 11.95
N ALA A 94 -1.60 -4.71 12.16
CA ALA A 94 -2.54 -4.02 11.27
C ALA A 94 -2.39 -2.49 11.35
N ALA A 95 -2.15 -1.94 12.53
CA ALA A 95 -1.87 -0.51 12.71
C ALA A 95 -0.53 -0.12 12.07
N ALA A 96 0.51 -0.96 12.20
CA ALA A 96 1.79 -0.75 11.53
C ALA A 96 1.63 -0.78 10.00
N ALA A 97 0.88 -1.76 9.46
CA ALA A 97 0.56 -1.83 8.03
C ALA A 97 -0.10 -0.53 7.54
N PHE A 98 -1.14 -0.08 8.24
CA PHE A 98 -1.85 1.15 7.91
C PHE A 98 -0.95 2.39 8.04
N GLY A 99 -0.11 2.46 9.07
CA GLY A 99 0.82 3.57 9.27
C GLY A 99 1.87 3.66 8.15
N ILE A 100 2.41 2.53 7.69
CA ILE A 100 3.33 2.49 6.55
C ILE A 100 2.62 2.98 5.28
N ASP A 101 1.41 2.47 5.00
CA ASP A 101 0.62 2.89 3.84
C ASP A 101 0.25 4.39 3.91
N ALA A 102 -0.09 4.91 5.09
CA ALA A 102 -0.42 6.33 5.29
C ALA A 102 0.73 7.28 4.92
N THR A 103 1.99 6.83 4.98
CA THR A 103 3.13 7.64 4.49
C THR A 103 3.05 7.94 2.99
N SER A 104 2.34 7.12 2.23
CA SER A 104 2.13 7.32 0.79
C SER A 104 1.30 8.58 0.48
N MET A 105 0.48 9.07 1.43
CA MET A 105 -0.31 10.30 1.30
C MET A 105 0.56 11.55 1.09
N ILE A 106 1.79 11.54 1.58
CA ILE A 106 2.72 12.68 1.50
C ILE A 106 3.37 12.75 0.10
N SER A 107 3.24 11.70 -0.72
CA SER A 107 3.81 11.63 -2.06
C SER A 107 2.82 12.16 -3.11
N PHE A 108 3.14 13.31 -3.72
CA PHE A 108 2.36 13.95 -4.81
C PHE A 108 2.43 13.20 -6.17
N GLY A 109 2.43 11.87 -6.15
CA GLY A 109 2.48 11.02 -7.34
C GLY A 109 1.78 9.68 -7.11
N GLY A 110 2.43 8.58 -7.50
CA GLY A 110 1.86 7.23 -7.38
C GLY A 110 1.49 6.82 -5.95
N GLY A 111 2.09 7.42 -4.92
CA GLY A 111 1.76 7.15 -3.51
C GLY A 111 0.32 7.49 -3.13
N PHE A 112 -0.26 8.56 -3.69
CA PHE A 112 -1.66 8.91 -3.43
C PHE A 112 -2.64 7.79 -3.84
N LEU A 113 -2.32 7.03 -4.90
CA LEU A 113 -3.15 5.90 -5.32
C LEU A 113 -3.13 4.74 -4.31
N PHE A 114 -2.00 4.53 -3.62
CA PHE A 114 -1.93 3.57 -2.51
C PHE A 114 -2.83 3.99 -1.36
N ALA A 115 -2.72 5.25 -0.92
CA ALA A 115 -3.57 5.78 0.14
C ALA A 115 -5.07 5.68 -0.17
N LEU A 116 -5.47 5.83 -1.43
CA LEU A 116 -6.87 5.71 -1.84
C LEU A 116 -7.38 4.26 -1.97
N LEU A 117 -6.55 3.35 -2.46
CA LEU A 117 -7.00 2.00 -2.82
C LEU A 117 -6.62 0.93 -1.78
N VAL A 118 -5.46 1.06 -1.15
CA VAL A 118 -4.92 0.12 -0.15
C VAL A 118 -5.26 0.59 1.26
N GLY A 119 -5.12 1.88 1.55
CA GLY A 119 -5.41 2.48 2.85
C GLY A 119 -6.77 2.11 3.46
N PRO A 120 -7.90 2.25 2.73
CA PRO A 120 -9.22 1.90 3.24
C PRO A 120 -9.37 0.40 3.57
N LEU A 121 -8.70 -0.47 2.81
CA LEU A 121 -8.72 -1.92 3.07
C LEU A 121 -7.93 -2.26 4.33
N LEU A 122 -6.79 -1.61 4.56
CA LEU A 122 -6.01 -1.77 5.79
C LEU A 122 -6.76 -1.20 7.00
N LEU A 123 -7.38 -0.03 6.86
CA LEU A 123 -8.24 0.55 7.90
C LEU A 123 -9.42 -0.37 8.21
N LEU A 124 -10.10 -0.90 7.19
CA LEU A 124 -11.17 -1.88 7.37
C LEU A 124 -10.67 -3.12 8.11
N THR A 125 -9.48 -3.63 7.77
CA THR A 125 -8.86 -4.76 8.49
C THR A 125 -8.65 -4.43 9.96
N LEU A 126 -8.11 -3.24 10.27
CA LEU A 126 -7.89 -2.78 11.64
C LEU A 126 -9.21 -2.66 12.42
N VAL A 127 -10.24 -2.08 11.82
CA VAL A 127 -11.58 -1.96 12.42
C VAL A 127 -12.18 -3.35 12.67
N LEU A 128 -12.12 -4.26 11.70
CA LEU A 128 -12.64 -5.62 11.83
C LEU A 128 -11.94 -6.40 12.95
N ILE A 129 -10.62 -6.21 13.11
CA ILE A 129 -9.86 -6.78 14.23
C ILE A 129 -10.35 -6.16 15.54
N ALA A 130 -10.44 -4.83 15.62
CA ALA A 130 -10.81 -4.11 16.83
C ALA A 130 -12.20 -4.51 17.37
N ILE A 131 -13.18 -4.69 16.49
CA ILE A 131 -14.55 -5.06 16.89
C ILE A 131 -14.75 -6.58 17.06
N SER A 132 -13.79 -7.40 16.63
CA SER A 132 -13.94 -8.85 16.72
C SER A 132 -13.69 -9.37 18.14
N ARG A 133 -14.53 -10.32 18.57
CA ARG A 133 -14.34 -11.03 19.84
C ARG A 133 -13.19 -12.02 19.71
N TRP A 134 -12.17 -11.87 20.56
CA TRP A 134 -11.06 -12.81 20.66
C TRP A 134 -11.30 -13.80 21.81
N PRO A 135 -10.80 -15.04 21.69
CA PRO A 135 -10.93 -16.04 22.76
C PRO A 135 -10.37 -15.57 24.12
N ASP A 136 -9.30 -14.78 24.11
CA ASP A 136 -8.62 -14.31 25.33
C ASP A 136 -9.43 -13.28 26.13
N ASP A 137 -10.38 -12.58 25.50
CA ASP A 137 -11.26 -11.64 26.20
C ASP A 137 -12.34 -12.38 27.01
N ALA A 138 -12.69 -13.61 26.62
CA ALA A 138 -13.71 -14.40 27.31
C ALA A 138 -13.22 -14.91 28.68
N SER A 139 -11.95 -15.34 28.78
CA SER A 139 -11.36 -15.83 30.04
C SER A 139 -11.08 -14.72 31.06
N ARG A 140 -10.91 -13.47 30.61
CA ARG A 140 -10.70 -12.32 31.50
C ARG A 140 -11.99 -11.79 32.12
N SER A 141 -13.14 -12.05 31.49
CA SER A 141 -14.47 -11.63 31.97
C SER A 141 -15.07 -12.55 33.05
N SER A 142 -14.52 -13.75 33.24
CA SER A 142 -15.02 -14.76 34.18
C SER A 142 -14.44 -14.69 35.59
N HIS A 143 -13.61 -13.68 35.91
CA HIS A 143 -13.21 -13.39 37.29
C HIS A 143 -13.87 -12.09 37.78
N PRO A 144 -15.13 -12.13 38.25
CA PRO A 144 -15.60 -11.08 39.15
C PRO A 144 -14.69 -11.14 40.39
N GLY A 145 -14.00 -10.04 40.65
CA GLY A 145 -13.20 -9.88 41.87
C GLY A 145 -14.09 -10.00 43.09
N THR A 146 -14.23 -11.20 43.63
CA THR A 146 -14.50 -11.42 45.04
C THR A 146 -13.14 -11.47 45.74
N MET A 147 -12.65 -10.33 46.19
CA MET A 147 -11.71 -10.29 47.31
C MET A 147 -12.30 -9.36 48.36
N PHE A 148 -12.53 -9.98 49.51
CA PHE A 148 -12.75 -9.35 50.81
C PHE A 148 -11.58 -8.43 51.18
#